data_AF-A0A2E6GEX2-F1
#
_entry.id   AF-A0A2E6GEX2-F1
#
_cell.length_a   1.000
_cell.length_b   1.000
_cell.length_c   1.000
_cell.angle_alpha   90.00
_cell.angle_beta   90.00
_cell.angle_gamma   90.00
#
_symmetry.space_group_name_H-M   'P 1'
#
loop_
_entity.id
_entity.type
_entity.pdbx_description
1 polymer ?
#
loop_
_entity_poly.entity_id
_entity_poly.type
_entity_poly.pdbx_seq_one_letter_code
_entity_poly.pdbx_strand_id
1 'polypeptide(L)'
;MRKGLLLLVVLSISLLIVFCGSESTSQEESSTNDTVSGSMNSTLIQPTVKLNETITKKLPLQLWEWDGEIKRYTVTTAHQSGSGTAKKMHCVIKGEGKALTIGEEVEEIEESVCTHVMHDHNGFKKYAVGLKKIKIKSTGEVGWIWSSAVQKSE
;
A
#
# COMPACT_ATOMS: atom_id res chain seq x y z
N MET A 1 -10.77 -43.49 44.92
CA MET A 1 -11.21 -42.07 44.92
C MET A 1 -10.77 -41.38 43.63
N ARG A 2 -11.43 -41.64 42.49
CA ARG A 2 -11.16 -40.99 41.18
C ARG A 2 -12.41 -40.99 40.28
N LYS A 3 -13.60 -40.80 40.86
CA LYS A 3 -14.88 -40.73 40.13
C LYS A 3 -15.63 -39.41 40.35
N GLY A 4 -15.20 -38.58 41.31
CA GLY A 4 -15.81 -37.27 41.59
C GLY A 4 -15.30 -36.12 40.71
N LEU A 5 -14.14 -36.26 40.05
CA LEU A 5 -13.56 -35.18 39.24
C LEU A 5 -14.16 -35.11 37.82
N LEU A 6 -14.61 -36.23 37.27
CA LEU A 6 -15.23 -36.28 35.92
C LEU A 6 -16.65 -35.71 35.89
N LEU A 7 -17.37 -35.74 37.02
CA LEU A 7 -18.74 -35.19 37.12
C LEU A 7 -18.77 -33.64 37.15
N LEU A 8 -17.69 -33.00 37.62
CA LEU A 8 -17.61 -31.52 37.68
C LEU A 8 -17.32 -30.87 36.32
N VAL A 9 -16.65 -31.57 35.39
CA VAL A 9 -16.31 -31.03 34.06
C VAL A 9 -17.51 -31.09 33.10
N VAL A 10 -18.39 -32.10 33.25
CA VAL A 10 -19.59 -32.23 32.40
C VAL A 10 -20.66 -31.20 32.78
N LEU A 11 -20.71 -30.75 34.03
CA LEU A 11 -21.70 -29.77 34.47
C LEU A 11 -21.38 -28.32 34.01
N SER A 12 -20.13 -28.01 33.66
CA SER A 12 -19.74 -26.64 33.25
C SER A 12 -19.92 -26.36 31.75
N ILE A 13 -20.18 -27.38 30.94
CA ILE A 13 -20.32 -27.24 29.47
C ILE A 13 -21.79 -26.98 29.07
N SER A 14 -22.75 -27.21 29.98
CA SER A 14 -24.18 -27.07 29.71
C SER A 14 -24.75 -25.64 29.85
N LEU A 15 -23.90 -24.62 30.05
CA LEU A 15 -24.33 -23.25 30.38
C LEU A 15 -24.01 -22.18 29.31
N LEU A 16 -23.57 -22.54 28.10
CA LEU A 16 -23.24 -21.58 27.04
C LEU A 16 -24.03 -21.71 25.73
N ILE A 17 -25.18 -22.41 25.76
CA ILE A 17 -26.11 -22.51 24.62
C ILE A 17 -27.49 -21.94 24.97
N VAL A 18 -27.56 -20.64 25.26
CA VAL A 18 -28.80 -19.85 25.14
C VAL A 18 -28.44 -18.43 24.73
N PHE A 19 -28.44 -18.14 23.43
CA PHE A 19 -28.94 -16.88 22.86
C PHE A 19 -29.20 -17.11 21.37
N CYS A 20 -30.43 -17.52 21.09
CA CYS A 20 -31.04 -17.52 19.77
C CYS A 20 -32.09 -16.40 19.75
N GLY A 21 -32.06 -15.56 18.72
CA GLY A 21 -33.23 -14.95 18.09
C GLY A 21 -34.13 -14.03 18.91
N SER A 22 -34.10 -12.74 18.58
CA SER A 22 -35.32 -11.92 18.58
C SER A 22 -35.33 -11.08 17.30
N GLU A 23 -36.25 -11.48 16.43
CA GLU A 23 -36.67 -10.84 15.20
C GLU A 23 -37.45 -9.57 15.54
N SER A 24 -37.06 -8.43 14.97
CA SER A 24 -37.96 -7.31 14.70
C SER A 24 -37.54 -6.62 13.41
N THR A 25 -38.37 -6.81 12.39
CA THR A 25 -38.44 -6.12 11.11
C THR A 25 -38.23 -4.61 11.20
N SER A 26 -37.28 -4.07 10.44
CA SER A 26 -37.46 -3.00 9.45
C SER A 26 -36.10 -2.41 9.04
N GLN A 27 -35.97 -2.19 7.73
CA GLN A 27 -34.94 -1.42 7.02
C GLN A 27 -33.74 -2.22 6.48
N GLU A 28 -33.91 -2.56 5.21
CA GLU A 28 -32.85 -2.67 4.22
C GLU A 28 -31.82 -1.56 4.41
N GLU A 29 -30.61 -1.90 4.85
CA GLU A 29 -29.41 -1.21 4.41
C GLU A 29 -28.36 -2.25 4.10
N SER A 30 -28.25 -2.52 2.79
CA SER A 30 -27.05 -3.01 2.14
C SER A 30 -25.85 -2.27 2.73
N SER A 31 -25.17 -2.88 3.69
CA SER A 31 -23.81 -2.50 4.04
C SER A 31 -22.89 -3.10 2.98
N THR A 32 -23.04 -2.61 1.74
CA THR A 32 -21.88 -2.50 0.88
C THR A 32 -20.89 -1.70 1.70
N ASN A 33 -19.76 -2.32 2.06
CA ASN A 33 -18.55 -1.56 2.29
C ASN A 33 -18.13 -0.97 0.94
N ASP A 34 -18.98 -0.12 0.37
CA ASP A 34 -18.55 0.96 -0.49
C ASP A 34 -17.82 1.89 0.47
N THR A 35 -16.56 1.53 0.73
CA THR A 35 -15.54 2.57 0.65
C THR A 35 -15.78 3.18 -0.72
N VAL A 36 -16.56 4.25 -0.75
CA VAL A 36 -16.51 5.24 -1.79
C VAL A 36 -15.07 5.74 -1.71
N SER A 37 -14.16 4.95 -2.29
CA SER A 37 -12.98 5.46 -2.96
C SER A 37 -13.62 6.37 -3.97
N GLY A 38 -13.81 7.64 -3.60
CA GLY A 38 -14.25 8.64 -4.53
C GLY A 38 -13.31 8.47 -5.70
N SER A 39 -13.85 7.99 -6.82
CA SER A 39 -13.11 7.80 -8.06
C SER A 39 -12.77 9.20 -8.56
N MET A 40 -11.87 9.87 -7.84
CA MET A 40 -11.15 11.02 -8.30
C MET A 40 -10.30 10.47 -9.43
N ASN A 41 -10.74 10.77 -10.65
CA ASN A 41 -10.00 10.40 -11.83
C ASN A 41 -8.57 10.89 -11.64
N SER A 42 -7.62 9.97 -11.71
CA SER A 42 -6.22 10.32 -11.60
C SER A 42 -5.58 10.12 -12.96
N THR A 43 -4.66 11.00 -13.31
CA THR A 43 -3.93 10.92 -14.57
C THR A 43 -2.46 10.70 -14.30
N LEU A 44 -1.80 10.00 -15.21
CA LEU A 44 -0.36 9.78 -15.13
C LEU A 44 0.40 11.01 -15.59
N ILE A 45 1.33 11.47 -14.76
CA ILE A 45 2.29 12.53 -15.10
C ILE A 45 3.71 11.99 -15.10
N GLN A 46 4.65 12.77 -15.63
CA GLN A 46 6.07 12.45 -15.54
C GLN A 46 6.50 12.41 -14.06
N PRO A 47 6.87 11.24 -13.51
CA PRO A 47 7.30 11.16 -12.12
C PRO A 47 8.63 11.88 -11.93
N THR A 48 8.78 12.53 -10.78
CA THR A 48 9.99 13.25 -10.41
C THR A 48 10.33 13.00 -8.94
N VAL A 49 11.62 13.07 -8.61
CA VAL A 49 12.12 12.96 -7.25
C VAL A 49 13.19 14.02 -7.00
N LYS A 50 13.12 14.69 -5.85
CA LYS A 50 14.16 15.62 -5.41
C LYS A 50 15.35 14.83 -4.87
N LEU A 51 16.53 15.03 -5.46
CA LEU A 51 17.78 14.44 -4.97
C LEU A 51 18.42 15.31 -3.87
N ASN A 52 18.22 16.62 -3.98
CA ASN A 52 18.56 17.64 -2.98
C ASN A 52 17.64 18.86 -3.19
N GLU A 53 17.95 20.00 -2.57
CA GLU A 53 17.13 21.22 -2.65
C GLU A 53 17.05 21.82 -4.07
N THR A 54 18.05 21.58 -4.93
CA THR A 54 18.19 22.23 -6.23
C THR A 54 18.02 21.27 -7.42
N ILE A 55 18.18 19.97 -7.22
CA ILE A 55 18.21 18.95 -8.25
C ILE A 55 16.96 18.08 -8.15
N THR A 56 16.13 18.17 -9.18
CA THR A 56 14.98 17.28 -9.39
C THR A 56 15.27 16.35 -10.56
N LYS A 57 15.11 15.05 -10.35
CA LYS A 57 15.35 14.02 -11.34
C LYS A 57 14.03 13.46 -11.86
N LYS A 58 13.91 13.31 -13.18
CA LYS A 58 12.81 12.56 -13.82
C LYS A 58 13.03 11.05 -13.65
N LEU A 59 11.98 10.34 -13.28
CA LEU A 59 11.96 8.89 -13.12
C LEU A 59 11.31 8.21 -14.34
N PRO A 60 11.59 6.92 -14.62
CA PRO A 60 10.92 6.22 -15.70
C PRO A 60 9.45 6.00 -15.35
N LEU A 61 8.53 6.37 -16.24
CA LEU A 61 7.11 6.09 -16.06
C LEU A 61 6.83 4.66 -16.52
N GLN A 62 6.86 3.73 -15.57
CA GLN A 62 6.67 2.30 -15.81
C GLN A 62 5.72 1.69 -14.77
N LEU A 63 5.08 0.59 -15.14
CA LEU A 63 4.24 -0.26 -14.30
C LEU A 63 5.03 -1.50 -13.90
N TRP A 64 5.17 -1.74 -12.59
CA TRP A 64 5.86 -2.90 -12.04
C TRP A 64 4.91 -3.88 -11.38
N GLU A 65 5.20 -5.16 -11.52
CA GLU A 65 4.70 -6.20 -10.62
C GLU A 65 5.64 -6.28 -9.41
N TRP A 66 5.30 -5.58 -8.34
CA TRP A 66 6.08 -5.61 -7.11
C TRP A 66 5.62 -6.76 -6.21
N ASP A 67 6.59 -7.54 -5.74
CA ASP A 67 6.43 -8.76 -4.92
C ASP A 67 6.22 -8.48 -3.42
N GLY A 68 6.21 -7.20 -3.02
CA GLY A 68 6.10 -6.81 -1.61
C GLY A 68 7.45 -6.82 -0.87
N GLU A 69 8.58 -6.96 -1.56
CA GLU A 69 9.89 -6.95 -0.90
C GLU A 69 10.20 -5.58 -0.28
N ILE A 70 10.35 -5.57 1.06
CA ILE A 70 10.70 -4.38 1.84
C ILE A 70 12.04 -4.61 2.55
N LYS A 71 12.95 -3.64 2.42
CA LYS A 71 14.25 -3.64 3.12
C LYS A 71 14.47 -2.36 3.91
N ARG A 72 15.21 -2.45 5.01
CA ARG A 72 15.57 -1.26 5.83
C ARG A 72 17.00 -0.83 5.53
N TYR A 73 17.15 0.32 4.89
CA TYR A 73 18.46 0.90 4.59
C TYR A 73 18.71 2.16 5.40
N THR A 74 19.99 2.40 5.69
CA THR A 74 20.45 3.67 6.23
C THR A 74 20.35 4.75 5.17
N VAL A 75 19.74 5.88 5.51
CA VAL A 75 19.73 7.12 4.74
C VAL A 75 20.39 8.21 5.56
N THR A 76 21.08 9.12 4.87
CA THR A 76 21.63 10.34 5.48
C THR A 76 20.51 11.33 5.72
N THR A 77 20.48 11.92 6.92
CA THR A 77 19.50 12.96 7.28
C THR A 77 20.26 14.23 7.62
N ALA A 78 19.85 15.36 7.03
CA ALA A 78 20.32 16.66 7.48
C ALA A 78 19.73 16.95 8.87
N HIS A 79 20.57 17.18 9.87
CA HIS A 79 20.16 17.66 11.18
C HIS A 79 20.89 18.97 11.50
N GLN A 80 20.23 19.87 12.21
CA GLN A 80 20.70 21.23 12.48
C GLN A 80 22.05 21.25 13.24
N SER A 81 22.42 20.17 13.92
CA SER A 81 23.69 20.02 14.67
C SER A 81 24.70 19.04 14.05
N GLY A 82 24.47 18.54 12.83
CA GLY A 82 25.37 17.61 12.13
C GLY A 82 24.66 16.64 11.18
N SER A 83 25.42 15.85 10.40
CA SER A 83 24.84 14.79 9.56
C SER A 83 24.47 13.57 10.40
N GLY A 84 23.18 13.27 10.49
CA GLY A 84 22.67 12.05 11.13
C GLY A 84 22.42 10.93 10.12
N THR A 85 22.19 9.72 10.63
CA THR A 85 21.69 8.62 9.80
C THR A 85 20.43 8.01 10.39
N ALA A 86 19.44 7.72 9.54
CA ALA A 86 18.22 7.04 9.95
C ALA A 86 17.98 5.78 9.12
N LYS A 87 17.34 4.76 9.71
CA LYS A 87 16.88 3.58 8.97
C LYS A 87 15.50 3.86 8.38
N LYS A 88 15.36 3.80 7.05
CA LYS A 88 14.08 3.96 6.35
C LYS A 88 13.69 2.68 5.62
N MET A 89 12.38 2.44 5.54
CA MET A 89 11.81 1.33 4.77
C MET A 89 11.88 1.66 3.29
N HIS A 90 12.45 0.74 2.52
CA HIS A 90 12.58 0.82 1.08
C HIS A 90 11.78 -0.32 0.45
N CYS A 91 10.91 0.02 -0.49
CA CYS A 91 10.29 -0.96 -1.39
C CYS A 91 11.31 -1.31 -2.46
N VAL A 92 11.55 -2.59 -2.70
CA VAL A 92 12.55 -3.05 -3.67
C VAL A 92 11.85 -3.40 -4.97
N ILE A 93 12.11 -2.61 -6.03
CA ILE A 93 11.63 -2.92 -7.38
C ILE A 93 12.82 -3.45 -8.20
N LYS A 94 12.61 -4.55 -8.93
CA LYS A 94 13.65 -5.22 -9.71
C LYS A 94 13.36 -5.08 -11.20
N GLY A 95 14.41 -4.83 -11.98
CA GLY A 95 14.32 -4.79 -13.44
C GLY A 95 13.52 -3.61 -14.00
N GLU A 96 13.12 -3.74 -15.25
CA GLU A 96 12.29 -2.78 -15.95
C GLU A 96 10.81 -3.16 -15.85
N GLY A 97 9.97 -2.14 -15.69
CA GLY A 97 8.52 -2.31 -15.76
C GLY A 97 7.99 -2.04 -17.17
N LYS A 98 6.70 -2.29 -17.38
CA LYS A 98 6.01 -1.94 -18.62
C LYS A 98 5.91 -0.42 -18.76
N ALA A 99 6.35 0.15 -19.87
CA ALA A 99 6.24 1.60 -20.10
C ALA A 99 4.77 2.05 -20.17
N LEU A 100 4.46 3.19 -19.54
CA LEU A 100 3.14 3.82 -19.58
C LEU A 100 3.19 5.17 -20.27
N THR A 101 2.02 5.70 -20.64
CA THR A 101 1.91 6.99 -21.31
C THR A 101 1.40 8.08 -20.36
N ILE A 102 1.96 9.29 -20.48
CA ILE A 102 1.47 10.45 -19.74
C ILE A 102 0.04 10.78 -20.19
N GLY A 103 -0.82 11.17 -19.26
CA GLY A 103 -2.22 11.50 -19.49
C GLY A 103 -3.17 10.31 -19.41
N GLU A 104 -2.64 9.09 -19.24
CA GLU A 104 -3.48 7.91 -19.08
C GLU A 104 -4.26 7.96 -17.77
N GLU A 105 -5.56 7.62 -17.84
CA GLU A 105 -6.44 7.63 -16.68
C GLU A 105 -6.28 6.35 -15.86
N VAL A 106 -6.16 6.52 -14.54
CA VAL A 106 -5.92 5.46 -13.59
C VAL A 106 -6.82 5.60 -12.37
N GLU A 107 -7.08 4.46 -11.75
CA GLU A 107 -7.72 4.34 -10.45
C GLU A 107 -6.65 4.02 -9.41
N GLU A 108 -6.59 4.81 -8.33
CA GLU A 108 -5.70 4.56 -7.19
C GLU A 108 -6.32 3.45 -6.32
N ILE A 109 -5.57 2.37 -6.11
CA ILE A 109 -6.02 1.22 -5.31
C ILE A 109 -5.42 1.28 -3.91
N GLU A 110 -4.09 1.47 -3.83
CA GLU A 110 -3.35 1.31 -2.59
C GLU A 110 -2.08 2.16 -2.60
N GLU A 111 -1.69 2.70 -1.45
CA GLU A 111 -0.39 3.35 -1.26
C GLU A 111 0.53 2.45 -0.44
N SER A 112 1.77 2.25 -0.91
CA SER A 112 2.74 1.41 -0.22
C SER A 112 3.15 2.02 1.12
N VAL A 113 3.49 1.17 2.09
CA VAL A 113 4.04 1.61 3.39
C VAL A 113 5.45 2.23 3.28
N CYS A 114 6.10 2.11 2.14
CA CYS A 114 7.46 2.58 1.94
C CYS A 114 7.50 4.08 1.62
N THR A 115 8.42 4.78 2.28
CA THR A 115 8.71 6.19 1.97
C THR A 115 9.86 6.35 0.98
N HIS A 116 10.56 5.25 0.70
CA HIS A 116 11.70 5.20 -0.21
C HIS A 116 11.57 3.97 -1.11
N VAL A 117 12.17 4.04 -2.28
CA VAL A 117 12.25 2.91 -3.21
C VAL A 117 13.70 2.64 -3.55
N MET A 118 14.06 1.37 -3.58
CA MET A 118 15.31 0.89 -4.16
C MET A 118 14.97 0.27 -5.52
N HIS A 119 15.44 0.91 -6.59
CA HIS A 119 15.34 0.37 -7.95
C HIS A 119 16.61 -0.39 -8.28
N ASP A 120 16.48 -1.71 -8.36
CA ASP A 120 17.53 -2.62 -8.79
C ASP A 120 17.45 -2.83 -10.30
N HIS A 121 18.01 -1.87 -11.04
CA HIS A 121 18.14 -1.94 -12.49
C HIS A 121 19.46 -1.29 -12.92
N ASN A 122 20.37 -2.12 -13.44
CA ASN A 122 21.74 -1.72 -13.80
C ASN A 122 22.46 -1.03 -12.63
N GLY A 123 22.30 -1.61 -11.43
CA GLY A 123 22.81 -1.10 -10.16
C GLY A 123 21.70 -0.59 -9.24
N PHE A 124 22.00 -0.57 -7.94
CA PHE A 124 21.03 -0.18 -6.91
C PHE A 124 20.93 1.34 -6.81
N LYS A 125 19.80 1.91 -7.22
CA LYS A 125 19.48 3.33 -7.05
C LYS A 125 18.40 3.50 -5.99
N LYS A 126 18.58 4.47 -5.09
CA LYS A 126 17.61 4.78 -4.02
C LYS A 126 16.95 6.11 -4.30
N TYR A 127 15.64 6.17 -4.13
CA TYR A 127 14.83 7.35 -4.35
C TYR A 127 13.93 7.60 -3.14
N ALA A 128 13.87 8.85 -2.68
CA ALA A 128 12.97 9.29 -1.62
C ALA A 128 11.57 9.55 -2.19
N VAL A 129 10.94 8.49 -2.67
CA VAL A 129 9.59 8.45 -3.23
C VAL A 129 8.96 7.11 -2.84
N GLY A 130 7.63 7.06 -2.69
CA GLY A 130 6.89 5.84 -2.41
C GLY A 130 6.42 5.13 -3.68
N LEU A 131 5.69 4.03 -3.51
CA LEU A 131 4.94 3.37 -4.57
C LEU A 131 3.44 3.50 -4.35
N LYS A 132 2.68 3.53 -5.44
CA LYS A 132 1.23 3.42 -5.44
C LYS A 132 0.81 2.31 -6.38
N LYS A 133 -0.15 1.51 -5.94
CA LYS A 133 -0.82 0.51 -6.76
C LYS A 133 -1.97 1.19 -7.48
N ILE A 134 -1.99 1.02 -8.78
CA ILE A 134 -3.01 1.61 -9.65
C ILE A 134 -3.61 0.54 -10.56
N LYS A 135 -4.81 0.85 -11.06
CA LYS A 135 -5.42 0.17 -12.19
C LYS A 135 -5.56 1.14 -13.35
N ILE A 136 -5.08 0.74 -14.51
CA ILE A 136 -5.24 1.50 -15.74
C ILE A 136 -6.68 1.33 -16.23
N LYS A 137 -7.40 2.44 -16.48
CA LYS A 137 -8.81 2.36 -16.90
C LYS A 137 -9.00 1.80 -18.31
N SER A 138 -8.08 2.14 -19.21
CA SER A 138 -8.12 1.75 -20.62
C SER A 138 -7.91 0.24 -20.83
N THR A 139 -6.93 -0.35 -20.13
CA THR A 139 -6.51 -1.75 -20.30
C THR A 139 -6.98 -2.68 -19.18
N GLY A 140 -7.32 -2.13 -18.01
CA GLY A 140 -7.61 -2.90 -16.80
C GLY A 140 -6.38 -3.47 -16.10
N GLU A 141 -5.16 -3.19 -16.58
CA GLU A 141 -3.92 -3.67 -15.98
C GLU A 141 -3.69 -3.06 -14.60
N VAL A 142 -3.19 -3.88 -13.68
CA VAL A 142 -2.93 -3.49 -12.29
C VAL A 142 -1.45 -3.64 -12.01
N GLY A 143 -0.87 -2.63 -11.37
CA GLY A 143 0.52 -2.70 -10.96
C GLY A 143 0.94 -1.51 -10.12
N TRP A 144 2.22 -1.48 -9.78
CA TRP A 144 2.81 -0.44 -8.95
C TRP A 144 3.54 0.58 -9.80
N ILE A 145 3.40 1.84 -9.44
CA ILE A 145 4.09 2.99 -10.04
C ILE A 145 4.68 3.87 -8.94
N TRP A 146 5.52 4.83 -9.32
CA TRP A 146 5.97 5.88 -8.39
C TRP A 146 4.77 6.65 -7.85
N SER A 147 4.75 6.94 -6.54
CA SER A 147 3.66 7.73 -5.95
C SER A 147 3.55 9.14 -6.56
N SER A 148 4.69 9.70 -7.01
CA SER A 148 4.76 10.99 -7.71
C SER A 148 4.24 10.97 -9.16
N ALA A 149 3.90 9.80 -9.71
CA ALA A 149 3.36 9.69 -11.08
C ALA A 149 1.85 9.93 -11.14
N VAL A 150 1.15 9.96 -10.00
CA VAL A 150 -0.31 10.08 -9.93
C VAL A 150 -0.69 11.52 -9.63
N GLN A 151 -1.41 12.17 -10.55
CA GLN A 151 -2.04 13.47 -10.32
C GLN A 151 -3.55 13.30 -10.23
N LYS A 152 -4.15 13.70 -9.11
CA LYS A 152 -5.60 13.74 -8.96
C LYS A 152 -6.16 14.88 -9.82
N SER A 153 -7.17 14.63 -10.64
CA SER A 153 -7.94 15.70 -11.26
C SER A 153 -8.83 16.32 -10.17
N GLU A 154 -8.63 17.63 -9.94
CA GLU A 154 -9.52 18.45 -9.10
C GLU A 154 -10.90 18.62 -9.74
#